data_AF-A0A7Z9I8Y1-F1
#
_entry.id   AF-A0A7Z9I8Y1-F1
#
_cell.length_a   1.000
_cell.length_b   1.000
_cell.length_c   1.000
_cell.angle_alpha   90.00
_cell.angle_beta   90.00
_cell.angle_gamma   90.00
#
_symmetry.space_group_name_H-M   'P 1'
#
loop_
_entity.id
_entity.type
_entity.pdbx_description
1 polymer ?
#
loop_
_entity_poly.entity_id
_entity_poly.type
_entity_poly.pdbx_seq_one_letter_code
_entity_poly.pdbx_strand_id
1 'polypeptide(L)'
;MKIILTTNIKKLGKVGDQVHVKTGFARNFLFPNKMALRDTESNLKYFEKIKEKINIKESEKKQKAIDLIEAVKKINIEFVKEADEKDQL
;
A
#
# COMPACT_ATOMS: atom_id res chain seq x y z
N MET A 1 3.58 -4.21 -25.83
CA MET A 1 2.54 -3.17 -25.64
C MET A 1 2.77 -2.49 -24.31
N LYS A 2 2.76 -1.14 -24.27
CA LYS A 2 2.88 -0.37 -23.03
C LYS A 2 1.52 -0.25 -22.34
N ILE A 3 1.52 -0.44 -21.03
CA ILE A 3 0.34 -0.34 -20.17
C ILE A 3 0.71 0.31 -18.84
N ILE A 4 -0.30 0.80 -18.13
CA ILE A 4 -0.19 1.34 -16.78
C ILE A 4 -0.91 0.37 -15.85
N LEU A 5 -0.27 -0.10 -14.79
CA LEU A 5 -0.89 -1.02 -13.83
C LEU A 5 -1.85 -0.28 -12.90
N THR A 6 -3.05 -0.82 -12.73
CA THR A 6 -4.02 -0.32 -11.74
C THR A 6 -3.95 -1.11 -10.43
N THR A 7 -3.42 -2.33 -10.48
CA THR A 7 -3.27 -3.21 -9.33
C THR A 7 -1.81 -3.62 -9.13
N ASN A 8 -1.43 -3.92 -7.88
CA ASN A 8 -0.09 -4.42 -7.59
C ASN A 8 0.01 -5.89 -8.02
N ILE A 9 0.96 -6.20 -8.90
CA ILE A 9 1.19 -7.55 -9.41
C ILE A 9 2.65 -7.91 -9.13
N LYS A 10 2.86 -8.94 -8.30
CA LYS A 10 4.19 -9.38 -7.81
C LYS A 10 5.28 -9.49 -8.88
N LYS A 11 4.93 -9.91 -10.11
CA LYS A 11 5.89 -10.13 -11.21
C LYS A 11 6.01 -8.96 -12.19
N LEU A 12 5.14 -7.95 -12.10
CA LEU A 12 5.13 -6.83 -13.04
C LEU A 12 5.51 -5.51 -12.39
N GLY A 13 4.97 -5.22 -11.21
CA GLY A 13 5.18 -3.93 -10.55
C GLY A 13 4.02 -3.54 -9.65
N LYS A 14 4.12 -2.33 -9.10
CA LYS A 14 3.12 -1.74 -8.23
C LYS A 14 2.06 -0.99 -9.04
N VAL A 15 1.01 -0.56 -8.33
CA VAL A 15 -0.02 0.33 -8.90
C VAL A 15 0.64 1.60 -9.42
N GLY A 16 0.31 2.00 -10.64
CA GLY A 16 0.80 3.21 -11.30
C GLY A 16 2.10 3.02 -12.08
N ASP A 17 2.71 1.83 -12.07
CA ASP A 17 3.92 1.58 -12.86
C ASP A 17 3.58 1.36 -14.34
N GLN A 18 4.41 1.94 -15.21
CA GLN A 18 4.34 1.76 -16.65
C GLN A 18 5.20 0.55 -17.03
N VAL A 19 4.57 -0.49 -17.57
CA VAL A 19 5.26 -1.74 -17.91
C VAL A 19 5.01 -2.15 -19.35
N HIS A 20 6.00 -2.81 -19.94
CA HIS A 20 5.88 -3.38 -21.27
C HIS A 20 5.52 -4.87 -21.18
N VAL A 21 4.35 -5.25 -21.71
CA VAL A 21 3.89 -6.65 -21.73
C VAL A 21 3.54 -7.11 -23.13
N LYS A 22 3.45 -8.44 -23.31
CA LYS A 22 2.95 -9.04 -24.54
C LYS A 22 1.50 -8.61 -24.79
N THR A 23 1.18 -8.30 -26.05
CA THR A 23 -0.13 -7.75 -26.44
C THR A 23 -1.29 -8.68 -26.09
N GLY A 24 -1.13 -10.00 -26.28
CA GLY A 24 -2.16 -10.99 -25.91
C GLY A 24 -2.42 -11.02 -24.40
N PHE A 25 -1.37 -10.88 -23.58
CA PHE A 25 -1.52 -10.85 -22.12
C PHE A 25 -2.26 -9.59 -21.65
N ALA A 26 -1.96 -8.43 -22.25
CA ALA A 26 -2.70 -7.20 -21.96
C ALA A 26 -4.19 -7.32 -22.33
N ARG A 27 -4.49 -7.80 -23.54
CA ARG A 27 -5.87 -7.87 -24.07
C ARG A 27 -6.73 -8.95 -23.42
N ASN A 28 -6.18 -10.12 -23.15
CA ASN A 28 -6.97 -11.28 -22.72
C ASN A 28 -7.04 -11.40 -21.19
N PHE A 29 -6.10 -10.82 -20.45
CA PHE A 29 -6.02 -10.98 -19.01
C PHE A 29 -6.06 -9.64 -18.27
N LEU A 30 -5.20 -8.69 -18.61
CA LEU A 30 -5.08 -7.47 -17.80
C LEU A 30 -6.25 -6.48 -17.99
N PHE A 31 -6.70 -6.24 -19.23
CA PHE A 31 -7.82 -5.33 -19.49
C PHE A 31 -9.18 -5.87 -19.03
N PRO A 32 -9.55 -7.15 -19.29
CA PRO A 32 -10.82 -7.70 -18.83
C PRO A 32 -10.93 -7.69 -17.30
N ASN A 33 -9.82 -7.97 -16.60
CA ASN A 33 -9.76 -7.96 -15.14
C ASN A 33 -9.53 -6.57 -14.53
N LYS A 34 -9.52 -5.49 -15.33
CA LYS A 34 -9.28 -4.11 -14.88
C LYS A 34 -7.96 -3.91 -14.13
N MET A 35 -6.97 -4.75 -14.39
CA MET A 35 -5.66 -4.73 -13.73
C MET A 35 -4.67 -3.76 -14.39
N ALA A 36 -4.96 -3.31 -15.61
CA ALA A 36 -4.16 -2.34 -16.32
C ALA A 36 -5.00 -1.42 -17.20
N LEU A 37 -4.48 -0.24 -17.50
CA LEU A 37 -4.97 0.66 -18.52
C LEU A 37 -3.99 0.79 -19.69
N ARG A 38 -4.50 1.27 -20.82
CA ARG A 38 -3.65 1.63 -21.96
C ARG A 38 -2.81 2.84 -21.60
N ASP A 39 -1.58 2.82 -22.09
CA ASP A 39 -0.64 3.92 -22.00
C ASP A 39 -1.06 5.05 -22.97
N THR A 40 -1.95 5.92 -22.51
CA THR A 40 -2.38 7.14 -23.21
C THR A 40 -2.05 8.34 -22.34
N GLU A 41 -1.79 9.50 -22.95
CA GLU A 41 -1.42 10.73 -22.20
C GLU A 41 -2.48 11.13 -21.17
N SER A 42 -3.76 10.90 -21.47
CA SER A 42 -4.85 11.16 -20.53
C SER A 42 -4.76 10.26 -19.30
N ASN A 43 -4.48 8.97 -19.49
CA ASN A 43 -4.32 8.01 -18.39
C ASN A 43 -3.05 8.29 -17.59
N LEU A 44 -1.94 8.69 -18.24
CA LEU A 44 -0.71 9.08 -17.56
C LEU A 44 -0.96 10.26 -16.60
N LYS A 45 -1.54 11.35 -17.10
CA LYS A 45 -1.85 12.54 -16.28
C LYS A 45 -2.82 12.22 -15.13
N TYR A 46 -3.77 11.32 -15.36
CA TYR A 46 -4.70 10.88 -14.32
C TYR A 46 -3.97 10.11 -13.20
N PHE A 47 -3.06 9.20 -13.57
CA PHE A 47 -2.30 8.41 -12.61
C PHE A 47 -1.24 9.22 -11.87
N GLU A 48 -0.61 10.21 -12.50
CA GLU A 48 0.33 11.12 -11.82
C GLU A 48 -0.36 11.87 -10.68
N LYS A 49 -1.53 12.46 -10.94
CA LYS A 49 -2.34 13.13 -9.90
C LYS A 49 -2.75 12.20 -8.77
N ILE A 50 -3.05 10.94 -9.08
CA ILE A 50 -3.40 9.95 -8.06
C ILE A 50 -2.17 9.56 -7.24
N LYS A 51 -1.02 9.36 -7.89
CA LYS A 51 0.23 8.99 -7.24
C LYS A 51 0.67 10.05 -6.23
N GLU A 52 0.59 11.33 -6.60
CA GLU A 52 0.86 12.44 -5.67
C GLU A 52 -0.06 12.38 -4.44
N LYS A 53 -1.37 12.19 -4.65
CA LYS A 53 -2.34 12.06 -3.55
C LYS A 53 -2.06 10.84 -2.66
N ILE A 54 -1.65 9.72 -3.24
CA ILE A 54 -1.30 8.51 -2.49
C ILE A 54 -0.04 8.77 -1.65
N ASN A 55 0.99 9.36 -2.22
CA ASN A 55 2.25 9.66 -1.51
C ASN A 55 2.00 10.59 -0.32
N ILE A 56 1.17 11.62 -0.48
CA ILE A 56 0.79 12.52 0.61
C ILE A 56 0.10 11.74 1.73
N LYS A 57 -0.90 10.92 1.39
CA LYS A 57 -1.61 10.09 2.38
C LYS A 57 -0.71 9.07 3.08
N GLU A 58 0.24 8.47 2.36
CA GLU A 58 1.20 7.53 2.94
C GLU A 58 2.14 8.25 3.91
N SER A 59 2.61 9.45 3.58
CA SER A 59 3.40 10.29 4.49
C SER A 59 2.62 10.64 5.76
N GLU A 60 1.36 11.06 5.63
CA GLU A 60 0.48 11.35 6.77
C GLU A 60 0.25 10.12 7.67
N LYS A 61 -0.01 8.95 7.07
CA LYS A 61 -0.17 7.70 7.82
C LYS A 61 1.11 7.33 8.56
N LYS A 62 2.27 7.50 7.93
CA LYS A 62 3.56 7.23 8.55
C LYS A 62 3.79 8.15 9.74
N GLN A 63 3.48 9.44 9.60
CA GLN A 63 3.61 10.39 10.70
C GLN A 63 2.71 10.01 11.88
N LYS A 64 1.42 9.74 11.63
CA LYS A 64 0.48 9.28 12.67
C LYS A 64 0.94 8.01 13.38
N ALA A 65 1.57 7.09 12.66
CA ALA A 65 2.11 5.86 13.25
C ALA A 65 3.31 6.15 14.17
N ILE A 66 4.18 7.10 13.81
CA ILE A 66 5.29 7.54 14.66
C ILE A 66 4.75 8.17 15.94
N ASP A 67 3.80 9.10 15.81
CA ASP A 67 3.19 9.79 16.95
C ASP A 67 2.51 8.78 17.90
N LEU A 68 1.84 7.75 17.36
CA LEU A 68 1.20 6.69 18.14
C LEU A 68 2.24 5.84 18.89
N ILE A 69 3.38 5.50 18.27
CA ILE A 69 4.45 4.76 18.94
C ILE A 69 5.02 5.59 20.11
N GLU A 70 5.19 6.90 19.94
CA GLU A 70 5.63 7.78 21.02
C GLU A 70 4.62 7.82 22.18
N ALA A 71 3.32 7.83 21.89
CA ALA A 71 2.29 7.75 22.90
C ALA A 71 2.31 6.41 23.65
N VAL A 72 2.39 5.29 22.91
CA VAL A 72 2.41 3.94 23.51
C VAL A 72 3.64 3.72 24.38
N LYS A 73 4.82 4.21 23.97
CA LYS A 73 6.05 4.10 24.79
C LYS A 73 5.96 4.80 26.14
N LYS A 74 5.12 5.83 26.28
CA LYS A 74 4.91 6.53 27.56
C LYS A 74 3.97 5.78 28.50
N ILE A 75 3.23 4.80 28.00
CA ILE A 75 2.27 4.04 28.79
C ILE A 75 3.01 2.82 29.37
N ASN A 76 3.31 2.88 30.66
CA ASN A 76 3.66 1.70 31.45
C ASN A 76 2.36 1.11 32.00
N ILE A 77 2.06 -0.13 31.63
CA ILE A 77 0.90 -0.86 32.15
C ILE A 77 1.42 -1.87 33.16
N GLU A 78 1.19 -1.58 34.44
CA GLU A 78 1.44 -2.52 35.52
C GLU A 78 0.16 -3.31 35.79
N PHE A 79 0.24 -4.63 35.69
CA PHE A 79 -0.83 -5.52 36.05
C PHE A 79 -0.57 -6.02 37.47
N VAL A 80 -1.39 -5.62 38.43
CA VAL A 80 -1.33 -6.14 39.80
C VAL A 80 -2.30 -7.31 39.91
N LYS A 81 -1.77 -8.47 40.30
CA LYS A 81 -2.54 -9.68 40.64
C LYS A 81 -2.06 -10.17 42.00
N GLU A 82 -2.98 -10.61 42.85
CA GLU A 82 -2.64 -11.26 44.12
C GLU A 82 -1.90 -12.59 43.84
N ALA A 83 -0.71 -12.74 44.40
CA ALA A 83 0.08 -13.97 44.35
C ALA A 83 -0.09 -14.74 45.66
N ASP A 84 -0.22 -16.07 45.58
CA ASP A 84 -0.23 -16.96 46.76
C ASP A 84 1.19 -17.05 47.37
N GLU A 85 1.31 -17.53 48.62
CA GLU A 85 2.55 -17.57 49.45
C GLU A 85 3.78 -18.27 48.81
N LYS A 86 3.63 -18.84 47.60
CA LYS A 86 4.67 -19.51 46.81
C LYS A 86 5.12 -18.75 45.56
N ASP A 87 4.79 -17.47 45.43
CA ASP A 87 5.17 -16.62 44.27
C ASP A 87 4.76 -17.21 42.90
N GLN A 88 3.66 -17.99 42.87
CA GLN A 88 3.06 -18.45 41.62
C GLN A 88 1.90 -17.54 41.23
N LEU A 89 1.93 -17.08 39.98
CA LEU A 89 0.91 -16.24 39.32
C LEU A 89 -0.46 -16.90 39.28
#